data_AF-A0A0E3X1V2-F1
#
_entry.id   AF-A0A0E3X1V2-F1
#
_cell.length_a   1.000
_cell.length_b   1.000
_cell.length_c   1.000
_cell.angle_alpha   90.00
_cell.angle_beta   90.00
_cell.angle_gamma   90.00
#
_symmetry.space_group_name_H-M   'P 1'
#
loop_
_entity.id
_entity.type
_entity.pdbx_description
1 polymer ?
#
loop_
_entity_poly.entity_id
_entity_poly.type
_entity_poly.pdbx_seq_one_letter_code
_entity_poly.pdbx_strand_id
1 'polypeptide(L)'
;MEHCSFIERSNNIMELTIAVLGGLSFTFIIYLVVHFRLLRNRELKMLDWFLLSMATFNGIGFSFVLWATNEGRNSAFNLIEFINNYDSSLIIMYILLSAVFVTCTVFGWYLTIGFYNNNKRQKKVYCSSDGQLVLKKINLVSWLMLIFAVVTYWLYTKVYGGFIAYLDYANFIRSGVFNLQNPYSFLQRFGSLSFFSSFIFFALLIDKENKKILNRKLVYMGLLCSVCFSLYVLYSWVGRVSIVVYISTFFLGYILYLNKSIFSFVRKIIIFSFITLCLLVLTDSILGRTGDNKGIVEFFTGELSFPIATFYSVSMLSHYRWFIDIIVAPLYLLPSRIWSGFFDIETASSFNTFLISGARKGESDVLGEIPVDIMSFSFMQGNILGVVIVGFMWGSALYILQRLISKIPVKSIRSILYANIIINIAIMSTLYGDPQHIIVRNFHMIVGFIILSLCLKFSFNNKKIV
;
A
#
# COMPACT_ATOMS: atom_id res chain seq x y z
N MET A 1 40.93 -6.99 -27.41
CA MET A 1 40.30 -7.07 -26.07
C MET A 1 40.09 -5.69 -25.45
N GLU A 2 41.10 -4.80 -25.41
CA GLU A 2 40.94 -3.42 -24.88
C GLU A 2 39.91 -2.55 -25.64
N HIS A 3 39.77 -2.76 -26.95
CA HIS A 3 38.79 -2.02 -27.75
C HIS A 3 37.33 -2.44 -27.48
N CYS A 4 37.07 -3.71 -27.13
CA CYS A 4 35.74 -4.18 -26.75
C CYS A 4 35.36 -3.71 -25.34
N SER A 5 36.30 -3.77 -24.39
CA SER A 5 36.04 -3.31 -23.01
C SER A 5 35.84 -1.79 -22.93
N PHE A 6 36.45 -1.01 -23.83
CA PHE A 6 36.21 0.43 -23.93
C PHE A 6 34.80 0.76 -24.47
N ILE A 7 34.33 0.02 -25.49
CA ILE A 7 33.00 0.23 -26.08
C ILE A 7 31.90 -0.18 -25.09
N GLU A 8 32.01 -1.34 -24.44
CA GLU A 8 31.07 -1.78 -23.39
C GLU A 8 31.00 -0.76 -22.24
N ARG A 9 32.15 -0.27 -21.78
CA ARG A 9 32.21 0.74 -20.72
C ARG A 9 31.61 2.08 -21.15
N SER A 10 31.76 2.47 -22.42
CA SER A 10 31.17 3.71 -22.96
C SER A 10 29.64 3.64 -23.07
N ASN A 11 29.10 2.47 -23.45
CA ASN A 11 27.66 2.24 -23.58
C ASN A 11 26.98 2.26 -22.20
N ASN A 12 27.58 1.60 -21.20
CA ASN A 12 27.06 1.59 -19.82
C ASN A 12 27.02 3.01 -19.21
N ILE A 13 28.00 3.86 -19.51
CA ILE A 13 28.04 5.25 -19.03
C ILE A 13 26.92 6.08 -19.68
N MET A 14 26.65 5.87 -20.97
CA MET A 14 25.59 6.58 -21.68
C MET A 14 24.21 6.20 -21.13
N GLU A 15 23.94 4.90 -20.97
CA GLU A 15 22.68 4.37 -20.41
C GLU A 15 22.42 4.89 -19.00
N LEU A 16 23.44 4.83 -18.14
CA LEU A 16 23.36 5.37 -16.79
C LEU A 16 23.05 6.87 -16.79
N THR A 17 23.70 7.63 -17.67
CA THR A 17 23.48 9.08 -17.79
C THR A 17 22.04 9.38 -18.20
N ILE A 18 21.50 8.65 -19.17
CA ILE A 18 20.11 8.78 -19.62
C ILE A 18 19.14 8.43 -18.48
N ALA A 19 19.39 7.34 -17.75
CA ALA A 19 18.55 6.92 -16.64
C ALA A 19 18.53 7.94 -15.49
N VAL A 20 19.69 8.50 -15.13
CA VAL A 20 19.80 9.49 -14.05
C VAL A 20 19.15 10.81 -14.45
N LEU A 21 19.50 11.37 -15.61
CA LEU A 21 18.92 12.63 -16.06
C LEU A 21 17.41 12.51 -16.34
N GLY A 22 17.00 11.40 -16.95
CA GLY A 22 15.60 11.12 -17.25
C GLY A 22 14.75 10.93 -15.99
N GLY A 23 15.20 10.13 -15.03
CA GLY A 23 14.48 9.93 -13.77
C GLY A 23 14.43 11.18 -12.89
N LEU A 24 15.52 11.96 -12.81
CA LEU A 24 15.54 13.22 -12.07
C LEU A 24 14.65 14.29 -12.72
N SER A 25 14.66 14.41 -14.05
CA SER A 25 13.79 15.35 -14.76
C SER A 25 12.31 15.00 -14.60
N PHE A 26 11.94 13.72 -14.73
CA PHE A 26 10.60 13.22 -14.44
C PHE A 26 10.16 13.58 -13.02
N THR A 27 11.01 13.31 -12.03
CA THR A 27 10.76 13.64 -10.61
C THR A 27 10.52 15.13 -10.42
N PHE A 28 11.43 15.96 -10.94
CA PHE A 28 11.38 17.41 -10.80
C PHE A 28 10.08 17.99 -11.36
N ILE A 29 9.68 17.57 -12.56
CA ILE A 29 8.44 18.02 -13.21
C ILE A 29 7.24 17.68 -12.34
N ILE A 30 7.13 16.43 -11.86
CA ILE A 30 5.97 16.03 -11.04
C ILE A 30 5.96 16.74 -9.70
N TYR A 31 7.10 16.90 -9.03
CA TYR A 31 7.18 17.64 -7.77
C TYR A 31 6.76 19.10 -7.94
N LEU A 32 7.14 19.75 -9.05
CA LEU A 32 6.65 21.08 -9.39
C LEU A 32 5.13 21.10 -9.57
N VAL A 33 4.57 20.13 -10.31
CA VAL A 33 3.12 20.02 -10.49
C VAL A 33 2.40 19.87 -9.15
N VAL A 34 2.90 19.01 -8.27
CA VAL A 34 2.33 18.83 -6.92
C VAL A 34 2.48 20.09 -6.08
N HIS A 35 3.62 20.78 -6.17
CA HIS A 35 3.86 22.03 -5.46
C HIS A 35 2.83 23.11 -5.83
N PHE A 36 2.60 23.35 -7.13
CA PHE A 36 1.58 24.29 -7.58
C PHE A 36 0.17 23.89 -7.13
N ARG A 37 -0.14 22.59 -7.16
CA ARG A 37 -1.43 22.06 -6.68
C ARG A 37 -1.61 22.25 -5.17
N LEU A 38 -0.55 22.07 -4.39
CA LEU A 38 -0.55 22.32 -2.94
C LEU A 38 -0.77 23.81 -2.64
N LEU A 39 -0.11 24.72 -3.36
CA LEU A 39 -0.34 26.16 -3.21
C LEU A 39 -1.77 26.57 -3.56
N ARG A 40 -2.31 26.02 -4.66
CA ARG A 40 -3.67 26.30 -5.13
C ARG A 40 -4.75 25.75 -4.20
N ASN A 41 -4.62 24.49 -3.78
CA ASN A 41 -5.65 23.80 -3.01
C ASN A 41 -5.50 23.99 -1.49
N ARG A 42 -4.30 24.39 -1.03
CA ARG A 42 -3.89 24.46 0.39
C ARG A 42 -3.92 23.12 1.15
N GLU A 43 -4.14 22.01 0.45
CA GLU A 43 -4.15 20.65 0.96
C GLU A 43 -3.60 19.69 -0.09
N LEU A 44 -3.01 18.57 0.34
CA LEU A 44 -2.67 17.45 -0.55
C LEU A 44 -3.84 16.49 -0.67
N LYS A 45 -4.34 16.34 -1.89
CA LYS A 45 -5.35 15.36 -2.28
C LYS A 45 -4.69 14.00 -2.49
N MET A 46 -5.49 12.94 -2.54
CA MET A 46 -5.01 11.57 -2.69
C MET A 46 -4.21 11.40 -3.99
N LEU A 47 -4.63 12.10 -5.06
CA LEU A 47 -3.84 12.19 -6.29
C LEU A 47 -2.43 12.74 -6.03
N ASP A 48 -2.30 13.79 -5.24
CA ASP A 48 -1.02 14.46 -5.02
C ASP A 48 -0.05 13.53 -4.27
N TRP A 49 -0.55 12.75 -3.32
CA TRP A 49 0.22 11.69 -2.65
C TRP A 49 0.69 10.59 -3.60
N PHE A 50 -0.18 10.16 -4.52
CA PHE A 50 0.15 9.17 -5.54
C PHE A 50 1.19 9.70 -6.55
N LEU A 51 1.07 10.97 -6.94
CA LEU A 51 2.04 11.61 -7.82
C LEU A 51 3.43 11.70 -7.16
N LEU A 52 3.48 12.06 -5.88
CA LEU A 52 4.73 12.07 -5.11
C LEU A 52 5.37 10.69 -5.04
N SER A 53 4.59 9.63 -4.80
CA SER A 53 5.13 8.26 -4.77
C SER A 53 5.63 7.81 -6.14
N MET A 54 4.89 8.08 -7.23
CA MET A 54 5.34 7.78 -8.59
C MET A 54 6.66 8.48 -8.92
N ALA A 55 6.78 9.78 -8.64
CA ALA A 55 8.02 10.52 -8.83
C ALA A 55 9.18 9.98 -7.97
N THR A 56 8.89 9.58 -6.72
CA THR A 56 9.92 9.03 -5.82
C THR A 56 10.43 7.68 -6.29
N PHE A 57 9.54 6.74 -6.60
CA PHE A 57 9.94 5.36 -6.90
C PHE A 57 10.33 5.17 -8.37
N ASN A 58 9.55 5.70 -9.31
CA ASN A 58 9.78 5.52 -10.75
C ASN A 58 10.75 6.57 -11.32
N GLY A 59 11.00 7.66 -10.59
CA GLY A 59 12.03 8.64 -10.92
C GLY A 59 13.32 8.38 -10.14
N ILE A 60 13.36 8.85 -8.88
CA ILE A 60 14.56 8.74 -8.02
C ILE A 60 14.95 7.28 -7.79
N GLY A 61 14.00 6.41 -7.41
CA GLY A 61 14.27 5.00 -7.12
C GLY A 61 14.82 4.26 -8.32
N PHE A 62 14.24 4.47 -9.50
CA PHE A 62 14.73 3.93 -10.78
C PHE A 62 16.19 4.35 -11.05
N SER A 63 16.48 5.64 -11.03
CA SER A 63 17.84 6.15 -11.24
C SER A 63 18.83 5.64 -10.19
N PHE A 64 18.41 5.57 -8.93
CA PHE A 64 19.24 5.12 -7.81
C PHE A 64 19.66 3.65 -7.95
N VAL A 65 18.74 2.77 -8.33
CA VAL A 65 19.06 1.34 -8.48
C VAL A 65 19.97 1.10 -9.69
N LEU A 66 19.72 1.75 -10.83
CA LEU A 66 20.60 1.60 -12.01
C LEU A 66 22.02 2.10 -11.71
N TRP A 67 22.13 3.26 -11.06
CA TRP A 67 23.43 3.76 -10.58
C TRP A 67 24.12 2.77 -9.64
N ALA A 68 23.43 2.31 -8.60
CA ALA A 68 24.04 1.42 -7.63
C ALA A 68 24.38 0.04 -8.21
N THR A 69 23.64 -0.43 -9.22
CA THR A 69 23.96 -1.68 -9.92
C THR A 69 25.22 -1.52 -10.76
N ASN A 70 25.37 -0.42 -11.49
CA ASN A 70 26.58 -0.11 -12.24
C ASN A 70 27.83 0.03 -11.34
N GLU A 71 27.66 0.54 -10.11
CA GLU A 71 28.71 0.62 -9.10
C GLU A 71 28.95 -0.71 -8.35
N GLY A 72 28.24 -1.79 -8.67
CA GLY A 72 28.38 -3.10 -8.01
C GLY A 72 27.86 -3.13 -6.56
N ARG A 73 26.99 -2.19 -6.16
CA ARG A 73 26.42 -2.03 -4.81
C ARG A 73 24.98 -2.53 -4.69
N ASN A 74 24.50 -3.24 -5.71
CA ASN A 74 23.17 -3.86 -5.67
C ASN A 74 23.23 -5.22 -4.96
N SER A 75 22.45 -5.38 -3.89
CA SER A 75 22.43 -6.63 -3.11
C SER A 75 21.38 -7.65 -3.54
N ALA A 76 20.58 -7.34 -4.57
CA ALA A 76 19.57 -8.23 -5.14
C ALA A 76 20.15 -9.12 -6.24
N PHE A 77 21.08 -10.01 -5.90
CA PHE A 77 21.85 -10.83 -6.86
C PHE A 77 20.99 -11.51 -7.95
N ASN A 78 19.85 -12.09 -7.59
CA ASN A 78 18.96 -12.80 -8.52
C ASN A 78 18.25 -11.87 -9.53
N LEU A 79 18.34 -10.56 -9.35
CA LEU A 79 17.67 -9.56 -10.18
C LEU A 79 18.66 -8.72 -11.02
N ILE A 80 19.96 -8.81 -10.72
CA ILE A 80 21.00 -7.98 -11.36
C ILE A 80 21.06 -8.23 -12.86
N GLU A 81 20.91 -9.48 -13.31
CA GLU A 81 20.95 -9.83 -14.73
C GLU A 81 19.90 -9.06 -15.55
N PHE A 82 18.67 -8.97 -15.04
CA PHE A 82 17.59 -8.21 -15.67
C PHE A 82 17.89 -6.71 -15.71
N ILE A 83 18.51 -6.17 -14.66
CA ILE A 83 18.83 -4.75 -14.54
C ILE A 83 19.99 -4.37 -15.48
N ASN A 84 20.99 -5.24 -15.63
CA ASN A 84 22.14 -5.00 -16.51
C ASN A 84 21.79 -5.06 -18.00
N ASN A 85 20.68 -5.71 -18.36
CA ASN A 85 20.23 -5.81 -19.74
C ASN A 85 19.40 -4.60 -20.21
N TYR A 86 19.29 -3.54 -19.41
CA TYR A 86 18.63 -2.30 -19.80
C TYR A 86 19.47 -1.55 -20.83
N ASP A 87 18.98 -1.48 -22.06
CA ASP A 87 19.53 -0.60 -23.07
C ASP A 87 18.92 0.82 -22.99
N SER A 88 19.52 1.74 -23.74
CA SER A 88 19.03 3.13 -23.82
C SER A 88 17.56 3.21 -24.27
N SER A 89 17.12 2.30 -25.13
CA SER A 89 15.75 2.30 -25.67
C SER A 89 14.73 1.95 -24.59
N LEU A 90 15.01 0.92 -23.79
CA LEU A 90 14.14 0.46 -22.70
C LEU A 90 14.07 1.48 -21.56
N ILE A 91 15.19 2.16 -21.26
CA ILE A 91 15.23 3.25 -20.27
C ILE A 91 14.30 4.40 -20.70
N ILE A 92 14.43 4.84 -21.96
CA ILE A 92 13.59 5.92 -22.51
C ILE A 92 12.12 5.49 -22.51
N MET A 93 11.84 4.25 -22.93
CA MET A 93 10.48 3.69 -22.92
C MET A 93 9.88 3.70 -21.51
N TYR A 94 10.63 3.27 -20.50
CA TYR A 94 10.17 3.25 -19.10
C TYR A 94 9.78 4.66 -18.61
N ILE A 95 10.62 5.66 -18.88
CA ILE A 95 10.38 7.05 -18.45
C ILE A 95 9.16 7.63 -19.19
N LEU A 96 9.07 7.43 -20.51
CA LEU A 96 7.94 7.91 -21.32
C LEU A 96 6.63 7.27 -20.87
N LEU A 97 6.62 5.95 -20.64
CA LEU A 97 5.44 5.24 -20.16
C LEU A 97 5.05 5.71 -18.75
N SER A 98 6.02 5.98 -17.88
CA SER A 98 5.75 6.56 -16.55
C SER A 98 5.08 7.93 -16.65
N ALA A 99 5.49 8.77 -17.61
CA ALA A 99 4.84 10.05 -17.90
C ALA A 99 3.44 9.87 -18.48
N VAL A 100 3.24 8.93 -19.41
CA VAL A 100 1.91 8.57 -19.95
C VAL A 100 0.98 8.08 -18.85
N PHE A 101 1.46 7.20 -17.95
CA PHE A 101 0.67 6.69 -16.85
C PHE A 101 0.21 7.80 -15.91
N VAL A 102 1.13 8.69 -15.52
CA VAL A 102 0.83 9.84 -14.65
C VAL A 102 -0.18 10.77 -15.29
N THR A 103 -0.02 11.10 -16.58
CA THR A 103 -0.97 11.97 -17.29
C THR A 103 -2.35 11.34 -17.39
N CYS A 104 -2.44 10.05 -17.72
CA CYS A 104 -3.70 9.29 -17.73
C CYS A 104 -4.35 9.24 -16.34
N THR A 105 -3.56 9.08 -15.27
CA THR A 105 -4.03 9.12 -13.88
C THR A 105 -4.61 10.49 -13.51
N VAL A 106 -3.93 11.57 -13.89
CA VAL A 106 -4.43 12.93 -13.66
C VAL A 106 -5.72 13.19 -14.44
N PHE A 107 -5.79 12.73 -15.69
CA PHE A 107 -6.99 12.88 -16.50
C PHE A 107 -8.16 12.06 -15.95
N GLY A 108 -7.95 10.79 -15.57
CA GLY A 108 -8.98 9.95 -14.96
C GLY A 108 -9.57 10.58 -13.68
N TRP A 109 -8.70 11.19 -12.87
CA TRP A 109 -9.13 11.96 -11.69
C TRP A 109 -10.07 13.12 -12.05
N TYR A 110 -9.70 13.96 -13.02
CA TYR A 110 -10.49 15.13 -13.41
C TYR A 110 -11.75 14.78 -14.20
N LEU A 111 -11.70 13.77 -15.06
CA LEU A 111 -12.86 13.22 -15.76
C LEU A 111 -13.90 12.73 -14.76
N THR A 112 -13.48 12.03 -13.71
CA THR A 112 -14.38 11.56 -12.65
C THR A 112 -14.98 12.72 -11.84
N ILE A 113 -14.22 13.81 -11.61
CA ILE A 113 -14.78 15.06 -11.05
C ILE A 113 -15.91 15.60 -11.92
N GLY A 114 -15.69 15.67 -13.24
CA GLY A 114 -16.68 16.16 -14.21
C GLY A 114 -17.99 15.39 -14.15
N PHE A 115 -17.92 14.05 -14.19
CA PHE A 115 -19.11 13.19 -14.10
C PHE A 115 -19.90 13.39 -12.80
N TYR A 116 -19.21 13.51 -11.66
CA TYR A 116 -19.91 13.63 -10.39
C TYR A 116 -20.42 15.04 -10.07
N ASN A 117 -19.77 16.10 -10.58
CA ASN A 117 -20.26 17.46 -10.40
C ASN A 117 -21.55 17.70 -11.20
N ASN A 118 -21.69 17.11 -12.39
CA ASN A 118 -22.94 17.18 -13.16
C ASN A 118 -24.12 16.52 -12.44
N ASN A 119 -23.87 15.44 -11.70
CA ASN A 119 -24.90 14.74 -10.92
C ASN A 119 -25.28 15.45 -9.59
N LYS A 120 -24.60 16.54 -9.22
CA LYS A 120 -24.72 17.17 -7.89
C LYS A 120 -25.70 18.36 -7.82
N ARG A 121 -26.51 18.58 -8.86
CA ARG A 121 -27.62 19.55 -8.80
C ARG A 121 -28.73 19.18 -7.80
N GLN A 122 -28.68 18.01 -7.14
CA GLN A 122 -29.65 17.64 -6.11
C GLN A 122 -29.00 16.93 -4.91
N LYS A 123 -29.58 17.19 -3.73
CA LYS A 123 -29.28 16.70 -2.37
C LYS A 123 -28.25 17.51 -1.55
N LYS A 124 -28.75 18.61 -0.96
CA LYS A 124 -28.35 19.04 0.39
C LYS A 124 -28.71 17.92 1.36
N VAL A 125 -27.74 17.35 2.06
CA VAL A 125 -28.01 16.39 3.15
C VAL A 125 -27.84 17.12 4.48
N TYR A 126 -28.89 16.97 5.27
CA TYR A 126 -29.14 17.47 6.62
C TYR A 126 -27.92 17.41 7.54
N CYS A 127 -27.59 18.55 8.14
CA CYS A 127 -26.89 18.63 9.41
C CYS A 127 -27.96 18.76 10.51
N SER A 128 -28.01 17.82 11.46
CA SER A 128 -28.55 18.11 12.80
C SER A 128 -28.33 16.94 13.78
N SER A 129 -27.91 17.30 15.00
CA SER A 129 -28.07 16.61 16.30
C SER A 129 -27.60 15.16 16.54
N ASP A 130 -27.29 14.35 15.54
CA ASP A 130 -26.98 12.90 15.73
C ASP A 130 -25.50 12.56 16.01
N GLY A 131 -24.61 13.55 16.06
CA GLY A 131 -23.16 13.35 16.16
C GLY A 131 -22.71 12.52 17.38
N GLN A 132 -23.39 12.65 18.51
CA GLN A 132 -23.07 11.89 19.73
C GLN A 132 -23.42 10.40 19.61
N LEU A 133 -24.58 10.08 19.02
CA LEU A 133 -24.99 8.69 18.77
C LEU A 133 -24.06 8.02 17.76
N VAL A 134 -23.65 8.75 16.72
CA VAL A 134 -22.66 8.29 15.75
C VAL A 134 -21.33 7.93 16.44
N LEU A 135 -20.81 8.79 17.32
CA LEU A 135 -19.58 8.52 18.07
C LEU A 135 -19.69 7.29 18.98
N LYS A 136 -20.81 7.11 19.68
CA LYS A 136 -21.06 5.92 20.51
C LYS A 136 -21.11 4.64 19.67
N LYS A 137 -21.80 4.67 18.52
CA LYS A 137 -21.85 3.53 17.58
C LYS A 137 -20.47 3.20 17.04
N ILE A 138 -19.69 4.20 16.64
CA ILE A 138 -18.32 4.00 16.15
C ILE A 138 -17.45 3.34 17.24
N ASN A 139 -17.51 3.84 18.47
CA ASN A 139 -16.78 3.25 19.60
C ASN A 139 -17.19 1.79 19.86
N LEU A 140 -18.49 1.48 19.78
CA LEU A 140 -19.00 0.12 19.91
C LEU A 140 -18.48 -0.79 18.78
N VAL A 141 -18.49 -0.32 17.53
CA VAL A 141 -17.94 -1.06 16.38
C VAL A 141 -16.46 -1.36 16.58
N SER A 142 -15.66 -0.41 17.10
CA SER A 142 -14.24 -0.65 17.40
C SER A 142 -14.01 -1.76 18.42
N TRP A 143 -14.84 -1.82 19.47
CA TRP A 143 -14.78 -2.91 20.45
C TRP A 143 -15.20 -4.25 19.84
N LEU A 144 -16.29 -4.29 19.09
CA LEU A 144 -16.75 -5.52 18.41
C LEU A 144 -15.69 -6.05 17.45
N MET A 145 -15.08 -5.18 16.64
CA MET A 145 -14.01 -5.55 15.74
C MET A 145 -12.77 -6.05 16.47
N LEU A 146 -12.41 -5.45 17.61
CA LEU A 146 -11.28 -5.90 18.41
C LEU A 146 -11.54 -7.30 18.98
N ILE A 147 -12.71 -7.52 19.60
CA ILE A 147 -13.10 -8.82 20.15
C ILE A 147 -13.12 -9.88 19.05
N PHE A 148 -13.76 -9.58 17.92
CA PHE A 148 -13.83 -10.49 16.79
C PHE A 148 -12.45 -10.82 16.22
N ALA A 149 -11.55 -9.83 16.12
CA ALA A 149 -10.16 -10.05 15.71
C ALA A 149 -9.44 -11.03 16.66
N VAL A 150 -9.56 -10.83 17.98
CA VAL A 150 -8.93 -11.70 18.97
C VAL A 150 -9.47 -13.13 18.90
N VAL A 151 -10.80 -13.30 18.84
CA VAL A 151 -11.42 -14.63 18.79
C VAL A 151 -11.05 -15.37 17.50
N THR A 152 -11.15 -14.72 16.33
CA THR A 152 -10.83 -15.36 15.05
C THR A 152 -9.35 -15.69 14.92
N TYR A 153 -8.46 -14.80 15.37
CA TYR A 153 -7.03 -15.08 15.36
C TYR A 153 -6.66 -16.17 16.38
N TRP A 154 -7.34 -16.24 17.52
CA TRP A 154 -7.17 -17.35 18.48
C TRP A 154 -7.54 -18.70 17.87
N LEU A 155 -8.67 -18.78 17.15
CA LEU A 155 -9.05 -20.01 16.44
C LEU A 155 -8.00 -20.43 15.41
N TYR A 156 -7.42 -19.46 14.72
CA TYR A 156 -6.30 -19.67 13.79
C TYR A 156 -5.04 -20.19 14.51
N THR A 157 -4.61 -19.55 15.61
CA THR A 157 -3.37 -19.91 16.31
C THR A 157 -3.50 -21.17 17.17
N LYS A 158 -4.73 -21.56 17.56
CA LYS A 158 -4.98 -22.75 18.39
C LYS A 158 -4.35 -24.02 17.81
N VAL A 159 -4.37 -24.16 16.49
CA VAL A 159 -3.80 -25.32 15.78
C VAL A 159 -2.27 -25.38 15.91
N TYR A 160 -1.63 -24.24 16.15
CA TYR A 160 -0.17 -24.13 16.34
C TYR A 160 0.23 -24.03 17.82
N GLY A 161 -0.63 -24.46 18.74
CA GLY A 161 -0.36 -24.40 20.18
C GLY A 161 -0.75 -23.07 20.86
N GLY A 162 -1.54 -22.23 20.18
CA GLY A 162 -2.02 -20.95 20.71
C GLY A 162 -1.11 -19.77 20.38
N PHE A 163 -1.36 -18.61 21.00
CA PHE A 163 -0.72 -17.35 20.59
C PHE A 163 0.81 -17.34 20.75
N ILE A 164 1.34 -17.88 21.85
CA ILE A 164 2.79 -17.83 22.12
C ILE A 164 3.53 -18.81 21.22
N ALA A 165 3.13 -20.08 21.21
CA ALA A 165 3.75 -21.13 20.40
C ALA A 165 3.71 -20.81 18.89
N TYR A 166 2.66 -20.14 18.40
CA TYR A 166 2.59 -19.73 16.99
C TYR A 166 3.77 -18.84 16.55
N LEU A 167 4.33 -18.02 17.45
CA LEU A 167 5.44 -17.12 17.09
C LEU A 167 6.71 -17.89 16.71
N ASP A 168 6.96 -19.04 17.34
CA ASP A 168 8.12 -19.88 17.06
C ASP A 168 8.05 -20.48 15.63
N TYR A 169 6.84 -20.70 15.12
CA TYR A 169 6.59 -21.30 13.80
C TYR A 169 6.29 -20.26 12.70
N ALA A 170 6.10 -18.99 13.04
CA ALA A 170 5.61 -17.96 12.11
C ALA A 170 6.48 -17.81 10.85
N ASN A 171 7.80 -17.87 11.01
CA ASN A 171 8.76 -17.81 9.90
C ASN A 171 8.66 -19.04 8.99
N PHE A 172 8.60 -20.24 9.57
CA PHE A 172 8.54 -21.52 8.84
C PHE A 172 7.23 -21.70 8.09
N ILE A 173 6.11 -21.23 8.64
CA ILE A 173 4.80 -21.24 7.98
C ILE A 173 4.82 -20.28 6.79
N ARG A 174 5.42 -19.09 6.95
CA ARG A 174 5.50 -18.09 5.87
C ARG A 174 6.36 -18.56 4.70
N SER A 175 7.46 -19.27 4.99
CA SER A 175 8.36 -19.82 3.97
C SER A 175 7.83 -21.09 3.30
N GLY A 176 6.70 -21.65 3.77
CA GLY A 176 6.12 -22.88 3.21
C GLY A 176 6.90 -24.15 3.55
N VAL A 177 7.86 -24.06 4.48
CA VAL A 177 8.69 -25.19 4.91
C VAL A 177 7.92 -26.08 5.90
N PHE A 178 6.99 -25.51 6.67
CA PHE A 178 6.17 -26.23 7.63
C PHE A 178 4.72 -26.36 7.16
N ASN A 179 4.34 -27.55 6.68
CA ASN A 179 3.00 -27.83 6.17
C ASN A 179 2.16 -28.57 7.22
N LEU A 180 1.48 -27.79 8.07
CA LEU A 180 0.46 -28.31 8.98
C LEU A 180 -0.92 -27.86 8.51
N GLN A 181 -1.81 -28.81 8.26
CA GLN A 181 -3.16 -28.52 7.77
C GLN A 181 -3.98 -27.78 8.83
N ASN A 182 -4.28 -26.51 8.57
CA ASN A 182 -5.12 -25.69 9.43
C ASN A 182 -6.45 -25.34 8.74
N PRO A 183 -7.59 -25.90 9.19
CA PRO A 183 -8.90 -25.61 8.60
C PRO A 183 -9.31 -24.14 8.79
N TYR A 184 -8.70 -23.45 9.76
CA TYR A 184 -8.96 -22.05 10.10
C TYR A 184 -7.91 -21.09 9.53
N SER A 185 -7.07 -21.54 8.58
CA SER A 185 -6.06 -20.69 7.92
C SER A 185 -6.63 -19.39 7.34
N PHE A 186 -7.85 -19.43 6.80
CA PHE A 186 -8.54 -18.24 6.29
C PHE A 186 -8.85 -17.20 7.37
N LEU A 187 -8.94 -17.60 8.65
CA LEU A 187 -9.21 -16.69 9.77
C LEU A 187 -8.02 -15.78 10.10
N GLN A 188 -6.80 -16.13 9.68
CA GLN A 188 -5.58 -15.35 9.93
C GLN A 188 -5.78 -13.87 9.56
N ARG A 189 -6.43 -13.58 8.43
CA ARG A 189 -6.59 -12.21 7.93
C ARG A 189 -7.45 -11.32 8.82
N PHE A 190 -8.39 -11.89 9.57
CA PHE A 190 -9.26 -11.14 10.48
C PHE A 190 -8.52 -10.56 11.69
N GLY A 191 -7.30 -11.02 11.99
CA GLY A 191 -6.43 -10.38 12.97
C GLY A 191 -6.19 -8.89 12.67
N SER A 192 -6.16 -8.50 11.39
CA SER A 192 -5.98 -7.09 10.98
C SER A 192 -7.14 -6.18 11.34
N LEU A 193 -8.31 -6.69 11.72
CA LEU A 193 -9.42 -5.85 12.19
C LEU A 193 -9.05 -5.08 13.47
N SER A 194 -8.08 -5.60 14.23
CA SER A 194 -7.50 -4.88 15.37
C SER A 194 -6.79 -3.58 14.97
N PHE A 195 -6.24 -3.51 13.76
CA PHE A 195 -5.60 -2.29 13.23
C PHE A 195 -6.65 -1.21 13.01
N PHE A 196 -7.80 -1.58 12.42
CA PHE A 196 -8.90 -0.65 12.26
C PHE A 196 -9.39 -0.15 13.62
N SER A 197 -9.57 -1.04 14.60
CA SER A 197 -9.96 -0.66 15.96
C SER A 197 -8.98 0.31 16.61
N SER A 198 -7.67 0.07 16.50
CA SER A 198 -6.65 0.95 17.09
C SER A 198 -6.64 2.33 16.44
N PHE A 199 -6.82 2.42 15.12
CA PHE A 199 -6.96 3.69 14.41
C PHE A 199 -8.17 4.50 14.89
N ILE A 200 -9.32 3.84 15.07
CA ILE A 200 -10.52 4.51 15.57
C ILE A 200 -10.35 4.94 17.03
N PHE A 201 -9.85 4.08 17.92
CA PHE A 201 -9.63 4.46 19.33
C PHE A 201 -8.65 5.62 19.45
N PHE A 202 -7.59 5.63 18.64
CA PHE A 202 -6.64 6.74 18.62
C PHE A 202 -7.30 8.03 18.15
N ALA A 203 -8.07 7.97 17.05
CA ALA A 203 -8.84 9.10 16.55
C ALA A 203 -9.82 9.64 17.62
N LEU A 204 -10.52 8.75 18.32
CA LEU A 204 -11.45 9.12 19.39
C LEU A 204 -10.73 9.79 20.57
N LEU A 205 -9.49 9.40 20.85
CA LEU A 205 -8.68 9.93 21.95
C LEU A 205 -8.08 11.32 21.67
N ILE A 206 -7.63 11.57 20.43
CA ILE A 206 -7.07 12.88 20.04
C ILE A 206 -8.14 13.95 19.82
N ASP A 207 -9.39 13.55 19.63
CA ASP A 207 -10.50 14.48 19.47
C ASP A 207 -10.86 15.14 20.81
N LYS A 208 -10.90 16.47 20.81
CA LYS A 208 -11.17 17.26 22.02
C LYS A 208 -12.66 17.25 22.37
N GLU A 209 -13.54 17.11 21.37
CA GLU A 209 -15.00 17.17 21.57
C GLU A 209 -15.55 15.89 22.23
N ASN A 210 -14.86 14.76 22.03
CA ASN A 210 -15.24 13.45 22.59
C ASN A 210 -15.15 13.39 24.11
N LYS A 211 -14.35 14.27 24.74
CA LYS A 211 -14.11 14.27 26.20
C LYS A 211 -15.39 14.35 27.03
N LYS A 212 -16.45 14.96 26.50
CA LYS A 212 -17.74 15.11 27.18
C LYS A 212 -18.72 13.95 26.94
N ILE A 213 -18.47 13.11 25.93
CA ILE A 213 -19.45 12.14 25.41
C ILE A 213 -19.07 10.70 25.75
N LEU A 214 -17.77 10.36 25.66
CA LEU A 214 -17.27 9.00 25.83
C LEU A 214 -16.41 8.87 27.09
N ASN A 215 -16.46 7.70 27.73
CA ASN A 215 -15.59 7.40 28.86
C ASN A 215 -14.14 7.23 28.36
N ARG A 216 -13.30 8.23 28.64
CA ARG A 216 -11.91 8.27 28.17
C ARG A 216 -11.07 7.11 28.67
N LYS A 217 -11.34 6.59 29.88
CA LYS A 217 -10.63 5.42 30.42
C LYS A 217 -10.89 4.19 29.55
N LEU A 218 -12.15 3.97 29.16
CA LEU A 218 -12.51 2.86 28.28
C LEU A 218 -11.90 3.01 26.88
N VAL A 219 -11.93 4.22 26.29
CA VAL A 219 -11.30 4.48 24.98
C VAL A 219 -9.79 4.23 25.05
N TYR A 220 -9.13 4.65 26.14
CA TYR A 220 -7.70 4.42 26.35
C TYR A 220 -7.39 2.93 26.53
N MET A 221 -8.18 2.19 27.31
CA MET A 221 -8.04 0.73 27.43
C MET A 221 -8.22 0.04 26.08
N GLY A 222 -9.25 0.44 25.32
CA GLY A 222 -9.47 -0.07 23.96
C GLY A 222 -8.29 0.19 23.03
N LEU A 223 -7.70 1.39 23.09
CA LEU A 223 -6.49 1.73 22.34
C LEU A 223 -5.31 0.83 22.75
N LEU A 224 -5.06 0.67 24.05
CA LEU A 224 -3.94 -0.12 24.55
C LEU A 224 -4.10 -1.60 24.14
N CYS A 225 -5.27 -2.19 24.38
CA CYS A 225 -5.55 -3.58 24.00
C CYS A 225 -5.43 -3.78 22.48
N SER A 226 -6.00 -2.87 21.68
CA SER A 226 -5.94 -2.97 20.22
C SER A 226 -4.52 -2.77 19.68
N VAL A 227 -3.73 -1.84 20.22
CA VAL A 227 -2.33 -1.64 19.80
C VAL A 227 -1.47 -2.84 20.16
N CYS A 228 -1.54 -3.35 21.39
CA CYS A 228 -0.79 -4.54 21.79
C CYS A 228 -1.13 -5.75 20.91
N PHE A 229 -2.41 -5.99 20.66
CA PHE A 229 -2.82 -7.09 19.81
C PHE A 229 -2.45 -6.87 18.32
N SER A 230 -2.54 -5.62 17.84
CA SER A 230 -2.09 -5.28 16.48
C SER A 230 -0.61 -5.55 16.28
N LEU A 231 0.23 -5.17 17.25
CA LEU A 231 1.67 -5.43 17.22
C LEU A 231 1.96 -6.93 17.25
N TYR A 232 1.23 -7.70 18.07
CA TYR A 232 1.32 -9.17 18.06
C TYR A 232 0.99 -9.74 16.68
N VAL A 233 -0.12 -9.34 16.06
CA VAL A 233 -0.51 -9.82 14.73
C VAL A 233 0.56 -9.46 13.69
N LEU A 234 1.03 -8.20 13.68
CA LEU A 234 2.06 -7.73 12.74
C LEU A 234 3.39 -8.47 12.90
N TYR A 235 3.83 -8.68 14.14
CA TYR A 235 5.04 -9.43 14.45
C TYR A 235 4.90 -10.87 13.94
N SER A 236 3.76 -11.50 14.20
CA SER A 236 3.46 -12.86 13.77
C SER A 236 3.29 -13.03 12.26
N TRP A 237 3.12 -11.93 11.51
CA TRP A 237 3.13 -11.91 10.05
C TRP A 237 4.52 -11.69 9.47
N VAL A 238 5.50 -11.33 10.30
CA VAL A 238 6.92 -11.14 9.93
C VAL A 238 7.09 -10.15 8.77
N GLY A 239 6.23 -9.13 8.72
CA GLY A 239 6.25 -8.10 7.69
C GLY A 239 6.82 -6.79 8.20
N ARG A 240 8.08 -6.47 7.87
CA ARG A 240 8.72 -5.18 8.23
C ARG A 240 7.91 -3.98 7.72
N VAL A 241 7.53 -4.01 6.44
CA VAL A 241 6.79 -2.93 5.81
C VAL A 241 5.42 -2.73 6.46
N SER A 242 4.72 -3.82 6.81
CA SER A 242 3.41 -3.70 7.48
C SER A 242 3.50 -3.06 8.88
N ILE A 243 4.58 -3.33 9.64
CA ILE A 243 4.82 -2.68 10.93
C ILE A 243 5.04 -1.17 10.73
N VAL A 244 5.92 -0.81 9.79
CA VAL A 244 6.21 0.59 9.47
C VAL A 244 4.94 1.32 9.02
N VAL A 245 4.18 0.74 8.09
CA VAL A 245 2.91 1.31 7.59
C VAL A 245 1.91 1.52 8.72
N TYR A 246 1.78 0.56 9.64
CA TYR A 246 0.88 0.66 10.79
C TYR A 246 1.27 1.83 11.70
N ILE A 247 2.55 1.94 12.07
CA ILE A 247 3.06 3.03 12.92
C ILE A 247 2.95 4.38 12.21
N SER A 248 3.36 4.45 10.95
CA SER A 248 3.31 5.66 10.12
C SER A 248 1.89 6.19 9.92
N THR A 249 0.87 5.32 9.96
CA THR A 249 -0.54 5.74 9.91
C THR A 249 -0.90 6.67 11.07
N PHE A 250 -0.45 6.39 12.30
CA PHE A 250 -0.72 7.25 13.46
C PHE A 250 -0.05 8.62 13.32
N PHE A 251 1.23 8.65 12.92
CA PHE A 251 1.99 9.89 12.74
C PHE A 251 1.41 10.75 11.62
N LEU A 252 1.20 10.18 10.43
CA LEU A 252 0.63 10.90 9.30
C LEU A 252 -0.80 11.36 9.59
N GLY A 253 -1.62 10.52 10.22
CA GLY A 253 -2.97 10.87 10.61
C GLY A 253 -3.02 12.04 11.60
N TYR A 254 -2.12 12.05 12.58
CA TYR A 254 -1.98 13.15 13.54
C TYR A 254 -1.52 14.46 12.88
N ILE A 255 -0.56 14.38 11.96
CA ILE A 255 -0.10 15.50 11.12
C ILE A 255 -1.29 16.07 10.34
N LEU A 256 -2.05 15.23 9.63
CA LEU A 256 -3.22 15.64 8.84
C LEU A 256 -4.34 16.24 9.70
N TYR A 257 -4.50 15.79 10.94
CA TYR A 257 -5.52 16.32 11.86
C TYR A 257 -5.20 17.74 12.35
N LEU A 258 -3.94 18.00 12.75
CA LEU A 258 -3.55 19.23 13.42
C LEU A 258 -3.14 20.38 12.51
N ASN A 259 -2.76 20.11 11.26
CA ASN A 259 -2.13 21.14 10.45
C ASN A 259 -3.10 22.23 9.99
N LYS A 260 -2.59 23.45 10.06
CA LYS A 260 -3.31 24.69 9.69
C LYS A 260 -2.57 25.50 8.62
N SER A 261 -1.24 25.36 8.53
CA SER A 261 -0.41 26.08 7.56
C SER A 261 0.36 25.13 6.64
N ILE A 262 0.50 25.53 5.38
CA ILE A 262 1.16 24.74 4.33
C ILE A 262 2.64 24.52 4.67
N PHE A 263 3.36 25.57 5.09
CA PHE A 263 4.79 25.46 5.40
C PHE A 263 5.07 24.51 6.57
N SER A 264 4.29 24.60 7.66
CA SER A 264 4.40 23.68 8.79
C SER A 264 4.08 22.25 8.39
N PHE A 265 3.10 22.07 7.50
CA PHE A 265 2.74 20.77 6.96
C PHE A 265 3.88 20.15 6.14
N VAL A 266 4.46 20.86 5.17
CA VAL A 266 5.58 20.37 4.35
C VAL A 266 6.76 19.96 5.23
N ARG A 267 7.17 20.80 6.19
CA ARG A 267 8.25 20.48 7.12
C ARG A 267 7.97 19.19 7.92
N LYS A 268 6.74 19.01 8.41
CA LYS A 268 6.35 17.80 9.14
C LYS A 268 6.34 16.55 8.26
N ILE A 269 5.97 16.68 6.98
CA ILE A 269 6.02 15.57 6.01
C ILE A 269 7.45 15.15 5.68
N ILE A 270 8.37 16.10 5.55
CA ILE A 270 9.80 15.79 5.37
C ILE A 270 10.32 15.00 6.59
N ILE A 271 10.09 15.50 7.80
CA ILE A 271 10.47 14.81 9.05
C ILE A 271 9.83 13.42 9.13
N PHE A 272 8.53 13.31 8.82
CA PHE A 272 7.81 12.04 8.79
C PHE A 272 8.43 11.04 7.80
N SER A 273 8.89 11.50 6.64
CA SER A 273 9.51 10.64 5.63
C SER A 273 10.84 10.08 6.13
N PHE A 274 11.69 10.91 6.74
CA PHE A 274 12.93 10.45 7.39
C PHE A 274 12.66 9.47 8.52
N ILE A 275 11.70 9.76 9.41
CA ILE A 275 11.32 8.84 10.50
C ILE A 275 10.84 7.50 9.94
N THR A 276 10.03 7.51 8.88
CA THR A 276 9.52 6.28 8.25
C THR A 276 10.65 5.43 7.66
N LEU A 277 11.64 6.06 7.03
CA LEU A 277 12.84 5.36 6.53
C LEU A 277 13.67 4.76 7.67
N CYS A 278 13.91 5.52 8.74
CA CYS A 278 14.62 5.01 9.92
C CYS A 278 13.86 3.85 10.57
N LEU A 279 12.53 3.95 10.70
CA LEU A 279 11.70 2.87 11.22
C LEU A 279 11.82 1.60 10.37
N LEU A 280 11.89 1.72 9.04
CA LEU A 280 12.09 0.57 8.17
C LEU A 280 13.38 -0.18 8.49
N VAL A 281 14.51 0.53 8.58
CA VAL A 281 15.81 -0.04 8.94
C VAL A 281 15.78 -0.67 10.34
N LEU A 282 15.18 0.01 11.32
CA LEU A 282 15.06 -0.52 12.69
C LEU A 282 14.21 -1.79 12.76
N THR A 283 13.05 -1.81 12.08
CA THR A 283 12.18 -3.00 12.05
C THR A 283 12.84 -4.18 11.36
N ASP A 284 13.67 -3.92 10.36
CA ASP A 284 14.42 -4.95 9.67
C ASP A 284 15.47 -5.61 10.59
N SER A 285 16.21 -4.78 11.32
CA SER A 285 17.17 -5.25 12.35
C SER A 285 16.48 -6.05 13.46
N ILE A 286 15.34 -5.58 13.98
CA ILE A 286 14.58 -6.29 15.03
C ILE A 286 14.09 -7.67 14.55
N LEU A 287 13.73 -7.79 13.27
CA LEU A 287 13.23 -9.03 12.69
C LEU A 287 14.35 -9.94 12.15
N GLY A 288 15.61 -9.49 12.14
CA GLY A 288 16.76 -10.28 11.68
C GLY A 288 16.67 -10.75 10.23
N ARG A 289 16.04 -9.96 9.34
CA ARG A 289 15.78 -10.38 7.95
C ARG A 289 16.96 -10.20 7.01
N THR A 290 17.78 -9.18 7.25
CA THR A 290 18.93 -8.87 6.41
C THR A 290 20.18 -9.27 7.16
N GLY A 291 21.08 -10.02 6.52
CA GLY A 291 22.33 -10.44 7.15
C GLY A 291 23.11 -9.24 7.67
N ASP A 292 23.77 -9.40 8.82
CA ASP A 292 24.27 -8.34 9.71
C ASP A 292 25.27 -7.32 9.11
N ASN A 293 25.67 -7.46 7.84
CA ASN A 293 26.75 -6.70 7.21
C ASN A 293 26.37 -5.91 5.94
N LYS A 294 25.09 -5.68 5.63
CA LYS A 294 24.72 -4.83 4.47
C LYS A 294 24.70 -3.34 4.82
N GLY A 295 25.35 -2.52 4.01
CA GLY A 295 25.25 -1.06 4.10
C GLY A 295 23.87 -0.54 3.70
N ILE A 296 23.61 0.75 4.00
CA ILE A 296 22.30 1.39 3.73
C ILE A 296 21.97 1.40 2.23
N VAL A 297 22.98 1.61 1.37
CA VAL A 297 22.80 1.58 -0.09
C VAL A 297 22.36 0.20 -0.52
N GLU A 298 23.09 -0.84 -0.09
CA GLU A 298 22.85 -2.24 -0.39
C GLU A 298 21.48 -2.71 0.12
N PHE A 299 21.01 -2.18 1.26
CA PHE A 299 19.66 -2.42 1.77
C PHE A 299 18.59 -1.86 0.83
N PHE A 300 18.66 -0.57 0.50
CA PHE A 300 17.63 0.06 -0.34
C PHE A 300 17.65 -0.43 -1.78
N THR A 301 18.82 -0.74 -2.34
CA THR A 301 18.92 -1.34 -3.68
C THR A 301 18.29 -2.72 -3.69
N GLY A 302 18.49 -3.52 -2.64
CA GLY A 302 17.81 -4.80 -2.47
C GLY A 302 16.29 -4.69 -2.50
N GLU A 303 15.72 -3.72 -1.78
CA GLU A 303 14.27 -3.52 -1.69
C GLU A 303 13.65 -2.91 -2.95
N LEU A 304 14.39 -2.05 -3.66
CA LEU A 304 13.87 -1.28 -4.81
C LEU A 304 14.24 -1.90 -6.17
N SER A 305 14.95 -3.03 -6.21
CA SER A 305 15.35 -3.67 -7.47
C SER A 305 14.22 -4.38 -8.20
N PHE A 306 13.25 -4.95 -7.47
CA PHE A 306 12.22 -5.78 -8.08
C PHE A 306 11.33 -5.04 -9.10
N PRO A 307 10.91 -3.76 -8.94
CA PRO A 307 10.12 -3.05 -9.95
C PRO A 307 10.86 -2.93 -11.29
N ILE A 308 12.18 -2.79 -11.23
CA ILE A 308 13.03 -2.58 -12.41
C ILE A 308 13.24 -3.91 -13.13
N ALA A 309 13.63 -4.96 -12.39
CA ALA A 309 13.74 -6.30 -12.96
C ALA A 309 12.40 -6.79 -13.55
N THR A 310 11.29 -6.47 -12.88
CA THR A 310 9.93 -6.76 -13.33
C THR A 310 9.59 -6.02 -14.62
N PHE A 311 9.93 -4.73 -14.74
CA PHE A 311 9.61 -4.00 -15.96
C PHE A 311 10.36 -4.58 -17.17
N TYR A 312 11.63 -4.95 -17.01
CA TYR A 312 12.36 -5.67 -18.05
C TYR A 312 11.66 -6.97 -18.44
N SER A 313 11.35 -7.84 -17.48
CA SER A 313 10.74 -9.16 -17.79
C SER A 313 9.40 -9.01 -18.50
N VAL A 314 8.57 -8.06 -18.06
CA VAL A 314 7.26 -7.80 -18.65
C VAL A 314 7.38 -7.14 -20.04
N SER A 315 8.42 -6.34 -20.28
CA SER A 315 8.66 -5.73 -21.60
C SER A 315 8.95 -6.74 -22.70
N MET A 316 9.44 -7.93 -22.32
CA MET A 316 9.79 -9.03 -23.23
C MET A 316 8.63 -10.03 -23.44
N LEU A 317 7.43 -9.75 -22.90
CA LEU A 317 6.27 -10.64 -23.06
C LEU A 317 5.76 -10.68 -24.50
N SER A 318 5.49 -11.89 -24.98
CA SER A 318 4.74 -12.13 -26.23
C SER A 318 3.23 -12.10 -26.02
N HIS A 319 2.76 -12.37 -24.81
CA HIS A 319 1.34 -12.45 -24.46
C HIS A 319 1.02 -11.62 -23.20
N TYR A 320 -0.08 -10.89 -23.25
CA TYR A 320 -0.58 -10.04 -22.16
C TYR A 320 -1.75 -10.69 -21.44
N ARG A 321 -2.04 -10.20 -20.22
CA ARG A 321 -3.12 -10.73 -19.36
C ARG A 321 -4.51 -10.14 -19.66
N TRP A 322 -4.59 -9.18 -20.58
CA TRP A 322 -5.84 -8.61 -21.11
C TRP A 322 -6.85 -8.18 -20.02
N PHE A 323 -6.36 -7.51 -18.98
CA PHE A 323 -7.16 -6.94 -17.88
C PHE A 323 -7.88 -7.97 -17.00
N ILE A 324 -7.59 -9.26 -17.12
CA ILE A 324 -8.23 -10.30 -16.30
C ILE A 324 -8.04 -10.03 -14.81
N ASP A 325 -6.85 -9.56 -14.40
CA ASP A 325 -6.50 -9.29 -13.01
C ASP A 325 -7.38 -8.19 -12.39
N ILE A 326 -7.89 -7.26 -13.20
CA ILE A 326 -8.80 -6.20 -12.75
C ILE A 326 -10.22 -6.74 -12.58
N ILE A 327 -10.66 -7.59 -13.50
CA ILE A 327 -12.01 -8.18 -13.49
C ILE A 327 -12.16 -9.11 -12.28
N VAL A 328 -11.15 -9.94 -12.01
CA VAL A 328 -11.18 -10.91 -10.90
C VAL A 328 -10.87 -10.29 -9.54
N ALA A 329 -10.39 -9.03 -9.51
CA ALA A 329 -9.97 -8.37 -8.29
C ALA A 329 -10.96 -8.50 -7.11
N PRO A 330 -12.29 -8.34 -7.27
CA PRO A 330 -13.24 -8.49 -6.17
C PRO A 330 -13.19 -9.85 -5.47
N LEU A 331 -12.78 -10.92 -6.17
CA LEU A 331 -12.67 -12.28 -5.61
C LEU A 331 -11.52 -12.41 -4.62
N TYR A 332 -10.53 -11.52 -4.63
CA TYR A 332 -9.41 -11.55 -3.67
C TYR A 332 -9.83 -11.17 -2.23
N LEU A 333 -11.07 -10.73 -2.01
CA LEU A 333 -11.66 -10.65 -0.67
C LEU A 333 -11.95 -12.03 -0.06
N LEU A 334 -12.07 -13.05 -0.90
CA LEU A 334 -12.34 -14.43 -0.49
C LEU A 334 -11.04 -15.19 -0.18
N PRO A 335 -11.12 -16.28 0.61
CA PRO A 335 -9.96 -17.15 0.85
C PRO A 335 -9.37 -17.72 -0.44
N SER A 336 -8.05 -17.95 -0.47
CA SER A 336 -7.33 -18.48 -1.64
C SER A 336 -7.85 -19.81 -2.16
N ARG A 337 -8.41 -20.65 -1.28
CA ARG A 337 -9.07 -21.90 -1.67
C ARG A 337 -10.20 -21.68 -2.69
N ILE A 338 -10.87 -20.53 -2.65
CA ILE A 338 -11.95 -20.20 -3.58
C ILE A 338 -11.36 -19.67 -4.88
N TRP A 339 -10.62 -18.56 -4.86
CA TRP A 339 -10.17 -17.95 -6.11
C TRP A 339 -9.03 -18.72 -6.80
N SER A 340 -8.02 -19.19 -6.07
CA SER A 340 -6.94 -20.00 -6.65
C SER A 340 -7.32 -21.48 -6.75
N GLY A 341 -8.04 -22.03 -5.77
CA GLY A 341 -8.38 -23.46 -5.78
C GLY A 341 -9.54 -23.81 -6.72
N PHE A 342 -10.67 -23.11 -6.62
CA PHE A 342 -11.87 -23.44 -7.38
C PHE A 342 -11.93 -22.75 -8.75
N PHE A 343 -11.53 -21.48 -8.82
CA PHE A 343 -11.53 -20.70 -10.06
C PHE A 343 -10.20 -20.70 -10.82
N ASP A 344 -9.16 -21.35 -10.27
CA ASP A 344 -7.81 -21.42 -10.86
C ASP A 344 -7.24 -20.05 -11.27
N ILE A 345 -7.51 -19.03 -10.44
CA ILE A 345 -7.05 -17.66 -10.71
C ILE A 345 -5.61 -17.51 -10.23
N GLU A 346 -4.70 -17.31 -11.17
CA GLU A 346 -3.32 -16.90 -10.91
C GLU A 346 -3.23 -15.38 -10.72
N THR A 347 -2.43 -14.92 -9.73
CA THR A 347 -2.17 -13.49 -9.50
C THR A 347 -1.11 -12.94 -10.43
N ALA A 348 -1.10 -11.62 -10.63
CA ALA A 348 -0.08 -10.95 -11.45
C ALA A 348 1.33 -11.09 -10.83
N SER A 349 1.45 -11.03 -9.50
CA SER A 349 2.71 -11.27 -8.80
C SER A 349 3.18 -12.74 -8.90
N SER A 350 2.29 -13.72 -8.88
CA SER A 350 2.64 -15.13 -9.11
C SER A 350 3.16 -15.35 -10.52
N PHE A 351 2.48 -14.77 -11.52
CA PHE A 351 2.92 -14.81 -12.91
C PHE A 351 4.28 -14.13 -13.09
N ASN A 352 4.49 -12.96 -12.48
CA ASN A 352 5.78 -12.26 -12.50
C ASN A 352 6.91 -13.08 -11.87
N THR A 353 6.61 -13.77 -10.76
CA THR A 353 7.58 -14.66 -10.10
C THR A 353 8.02 -15.77 -11.06
N PHE A 354 7.07 -16.37 -11.79
CA PHE A 354 7.39 -17.35 -12.82
C PHE A 354 8.26 -16.77 -13.94
N LEU A 355 7.98 -15.54 -14.42
CA LEU A 355 8.79 -14.89 -15.45
C LEU A 355 10.24 -14.65 -15.04
N ILE A 356 10.48 -14.30 -13.77
CA ILE A 356 11.81 -13.93 -13.28
C ILE A 356 12.57 -15.14 -12.75
N SER A 357 11.91 -16.03 -12.02
CA SER A 357 12.54 -17.16 -11.32
C SER A 357 12.37 -18.51 -12.03
N GLY A 358 11.57 -18.59 -13.10
CA GLY A 358 11.29 -19.83 -13.82
C GLY A 358 10.37 -20.82 -13.11
N ALA A 359 9.95 -20.52 -11.87
CA ALA A 359 9.06 -21.33 -11.06
C ALA A 359 8.21 -20.46 -10.13
N ARG A 360 7.07 -20.97 -9.67
CA ARG A 360 6.19 -20.24 -8.75
C ARG A 360 6.67 -20.37 -7.31
N LYS A 361 6.15 -19.51 -6.43
CA LYS A 361 6.41 -19.61 -4.99
C LYS A 361 5.97 -20.99 -4.47
N GLY A 362 6.91 -21.71 -3.85
CA GLY A 362 6.71 -23.06 -3.33
C GLY A 362 7.10 -24.17 -4.30
N GLU A 363 7.57 -23.82 -5.50
CA GLU A 363 8.09 -24.73 -6.52
C GLU A 363 9.60 -24.49 -6.72
N SER A 364 10.36 -25.53 -7.06
CA SER A 364 11.79 -25.44 -7.45
C SER A 364 12.64 -24.49 -6.59
N ASP A 365 12.54 -24.61 -5.26
CA ASP A 365 13.25 -23.78 -4.26
C ASP A 365 12.94 -22.26 -4.25
N VAL A 366 11.89 -21.82 -4.95
CA VAL A 366 11.41 -20.44 -4.92
C VAL A 366 10.59 -20.20 -3.64
N LEU A 367 11.24 -19.64 -2.61
CA LEU A 367 10.62 -19.42 -1.30
C LEU A 367 9.76 -18.13 -1.20
N GLY A 368 9.88 -17.23 -2.18
CA GLY A 368 9.28 -15.89 -2.17
C GLY A 368 8.50 -15.58 -3.44
N GLU A 369 7.49 -14.73 -3.31
CA GLU A 369 6.78 -14.15 -4.46
C GLU A 369 7.43 -12.80 -4.79
N ILE A 370 7.71 -12.55 -6.07
CA ILE A 370 8.24 -11.29 -6.58
C ILE A 370 7.06 -10.39 -6.99
N PRO A 371 6.79 -9.33 -6.24
CA PRO A 371 5.64 -8.46 -6.51
C PRO A 371 5.81 -7.70 -7.82
N VAL A 372 4.69 -7.27 -8.39
CA VAL A 372 4.66 -6.40 -9.58
C VAL A 372 4.33 -4.97 -9.15
N ASP A 373 5.11 -3.99 -9.62
CA ASP A 373 4.85 -2.56 -9.40
C ASP A 373 3.74 -2.05 -10.35
N ILE A 374 3.17 -0.87 -10.10
CA ILE A 374 2.02 -0.41 -10.89
C ILE A 374 2.33 -0.19 -12.37
N MET A 375 3.57 0.20 -12.72
CA MET A 375 3.94 0.41 -14.13
C MET A 375 4.04 -0.92 -14.85
N SER A 376 4.78 -1.88 -14.28
CA SER A 376 4.91 -3.21 -14.86
C SER A 376 3.57 -3.94 -14.89
N PHE A 377 2.74 -3.80 -13.84
CA PHE A 377 1.39 -4.35 -13.81
C PHE A 377 0.57 -3.81 -14.97
N SER A 378 0.60 -2.49 -15.18
CA SER A 378 -0.18 -1.86 -16.24
C SER A 378 0.29 -2.32 -17.62
N PHE A 379 1.60 -2.43 -17.85
CA PHE A 379 2.15 -2.95 -19.10
C PHE A 379 1.79 -4.43 -19.31
N MET A 380 1.82 -5.24 -18.25
CA MET A 380 1.44 -6.66 -18.28
C MET A 380 -0.01 -6.88 -18.72
N GLN A 381 -0.92 -5.93 -18.44
CA GLN A 381 -2.32 -6.05 -18.84
C GLN A 381 -2.57 -5.89 -20.34
N GLY A 382 -1.72 -5.15 -21.06
CA GLY A 382 -1.98 -4.87 -22.48
C GLY A 382 -1.01 -3.89 -23.12
N ASN A 383 0.28 -3.96 -22.77
CA ASN A 383 1.34 -3.06 -23.24
C ASN A 383 0.97 -1.58 -22.98
N ILE A 384 1.23 -0.68 -23.93
CA ILE A 384 0.91 0.76 -23.87
C ILE A 384 -0.58 0.98 -23.58
N LEU A 385 -1.48 0.18 -24.18
CA LEU A 385 -2.92 0.27 -23.94
C LEU A 385 -3.27 -0.06 -22.49
N GLY A 386 -2.56 -1.02 -21.89
CA GLY A 386 -2.60 -1.31 -20.46
C GLY A 386 -2.20 -0.12 -19.59
N VAL A 387 -1.07 0.53 -19.90
CA VAL A 387 -0.60 1.75 -19.21
C VAL A 387 -1.66 2.87 -19.23
N VAL A 388 -2.28 3.09 -20.38
CA VAL A 388 -3.32 4.12 -20.55
C VAL A 388 -4.58 3.79 -19.75
N ILE A 389 -5.14 2.59 -19.94
CA ILE A 389 -6.41 2.19 -19.31
C ILE A 389 -6.26 2.11 -17.79
N VAL A 390 -5.22 1.44 -17.29
CA VAL A 390 -4.98 1.31 -15.85
C VAL A 390 -4.73 2.69 -15.24
N GLY A 391 -3.99 3.57 -15.90
CA GLY A 391 -3.81 4.96 -15.46
C GLY A 391 -5.15 5.69 -15.26
N PHE A 392 -6.04 5.67 -16.26
CA PHE A 392 -7.37 6.29 -16.13
C PHE A 392 -8.20 5.67 -15.00
N MET A 393 -8.24 4.34 -14.92
CA MET A 393 -8.98 3.63 -13.88
C MET A 393 -8.46 3.99 -12.48
N TRP A 394 -7.15 4.06 -12.32
CA TRP A 394 -6.50 4.38 -11.06
C TRP A 394 -6.80 5.82 -10.62
N GLY A 395 -6.67 6.79 -11.53
CA GLY A 395 -7.04 8.18 -11.26
C GLY A 395 -8.49 8.34 -10.80
N SER A 396 -9.39 7.60 -11.44
CA SER A 396 -10.81 7.56 -11.10
C SER A 396 -11.05 6.93 -9.72
N ALA A 397 -10.39 5.81 -9.42
CA ALA A 397 -10.47 5.11 -8.15
C ALA A 397 -9.98 5.98 -6.98
N LEU A 398 -8.84 6.67 -7.13
CA LEU A 398 -8.32 7.60 -6.10
C LEU A 398 -9.34 8.70 -5.78
N TYR A 399 -10.02 9.26 -6.80
CA TYR A 399 -11.02 10.31 -6.57
C TYR A 399 -12.25 9.76 -5.84
N ILE A 400 -12.74 8.60 -6.25
CA ILE A 400 -13.87 7.92 -5.60
C ILE A 400 -13.54 7.67 -4.12
N LEU A 401 -12.36 7.13 -3.82
CA LEU A 401 -11.91 6.88 -2.46
C LEU A 401 -11.81 8.17 -1.64
N GLN A 402 -11.19 9.22 -2.17
CA GLN A 402 -11.13 10.52 -1.49
C GLN A 402 -12.54 11.05 -1.17
N ARG A 403 -13.49 10.90 -2.09
CA ARG A 403 -14.87 11.32 -1.87
C ARG A 403 -15.59 10.45 -0.83
N LEU A 404 -15.35 9.14 -0.81
CA LEU A 404 -15.96 8.27 0.20
C LEU A 404 -15.46 8.63 1.60
N ILE A 405 -14.17 8.88 1.77
CA ILE A 405 -13.57 9.27 3.05
C ILE A 405 -14.02 10.66 3.48
N SER A 406 -14.20 11.60 2.55
CA SER A 406 -14.63 12.97 2.88
C SER A 406 -16.05 13.03 3.46
N LYS A 407 -16.88 11.99 3.23
CA LYS A 407 -18.20 11.85 3.86
C LYS A 407 -18.15 11.55 5.36
N ILE A 408 -17.00 11.14 5.91
CA ILE A 408 -16.85 10.89 7.34
C ILE A 408 -16.92 12.24 8.07
N PRO A 409 -17.92 12.46 8.95
CA PRO A 409 -18.16 13.78 9.54
C PRO A 409 -17.11 14.15 10.59
N VAL A 410 -16.64 13.16 11.36
CA VAL A 410 -15.68 13.38 12.45
C VAL A 410 -14.28 13.57 11.88
N LYS A 411 -13.72 14.77 12.07
CA LYS A 411 -12.41 15.16 11.48
C LYS A 411 -11.27 14.24 11.92
N SER A 412 -11.19 13.92 13.20
CA SER A 412 -10.14 13.06 13.77
C SER A 412 -10.14 11.68 13.10
N ILE A 413 -11.29 11.01 13.06
CA ILE A 413 -11.47 9.70 12.43
C ILE A 413 -11.14 9.78 10.95
N ARG A 414 -11.66 10.79 10.25
CA ARG A 414 -11.39 11.01 8.83
C ARG A 414 -9.89 11.13 8.58
N SER A 415 -9.16 11.92 9.37
CA SER A 415 -7.71 12.13 9.19
C SER A 415 -6.89 10.85 9.39
N ILE A 416 -7.20 10.03 10.41
CA ILE A 416 -6.47 8.77 10.65
C ILE A 416 -6.75 7.75 9.53
N LEU A 417 -8.03 7.54 9.18
CA LEU A 417 -8.40 6.59 8.12
C LEU A 417 -7.88 7.05 6.75
N TYR A 418 -7.89 8.36 6.49
CA TYR A 418 -7.31 8.93 5.28
C TYR A 418 -5.79 8.71 5.20
N ALA A 419 -5.07 8.85 6.33
CA ALA A 419 -3.64 8.53 6.38
C ALA A 419 -3.35 7.07 6.04
N ASN A 420 -4.14 6.14 6.59
CA ASN A 420 -3.99 4.72 6.27
C ASN A 420 -4.17 4.46 4.77
N ILE A 421 -5.20 5.06 4.17
CA ILE A 421 -5.50 4.90 2.74
C ILE A 421 -4.45 5.58 1.87
N ILE A 422 -3.91 6.73 2.27
CA ILE A 422 -2.78 7.35 1.57
C ILE A 422 -1.60 6.38 1.52
N ILE A 423 -1.20 5.82 2.66
CA ILE A 423 -0.03 4.94 2.71
C ILE A 423 -0.33 3.64 1.94
N ASN A 424 -1.43 2.95 2.25
CA ASN A 424 -1.74 1.64 1.69
C ASN A 424 -2.23 1.65 0.24
N ILE A 425 -2.81 2.74 -0.24
CA ILE A 425 -3.36 2.82 -1.60
C ILE A 425 -2.53 3.77 -2.45
N ALA A 426 -2.36 5.03 -2.06
CA ALA A 426 -1.65 6.00 -2.91
C ALA A 426 -0.13 5.74 -2.97
N ILE A 427 0.52 5.42 -1.83
CA ILE A 427 1.97 5.21 -1.81
C ILE A 427 2.30 3.77 -2.18
N MET A 428 1.81 2.81 -1.40
CA MET A 428 2.24 1.42 -1.52
C MET A 428 1.80 0.72 -2.82
N SER A 429 0.79 1.23 -3.53
CA SER A 429 0.40 0.61 -4.80
C SER A 429 1.38 0.93 -5.93
N THR A 430 2.23 1.96 -5.81
CA THR A 430 3.27 2.20 -6.83
C THR A 430 4.25 1.04 -6.89
N LEU A 431 4.67 0.53 -5.72
CA LEU A 431 5.57 -0.62 -5.60
C LEU A 431 4.85 -1.98 -5.66
N TYR A 432 3.59 -2.04 -5.26
CA TYR A 432 2.80 -3.27 -5.21
C TYR A 432 1.47 -3.05 -5.92
N GLY A 433 1.51 -3.05 -7.26
CA GLY A 433 0.41 -2.74 -8.15
C GLY A 433 -0.59 -3.88 -8.36
N ASP A 434 -0.26 -5.11 -7.95
CA ASP A 434 -1.18 -6.24 -8.02
C ASP A 434 -2.49 -5.95 -7.23
N PRO A 435 -3.67 -6.04 -7.88
CA PRO A 435 -4.96 -5.90 -7.21
C PRO A 435 -5.12 -6.80 -5.97
N GLN A 436 -4.54 -7.99 -5.98
CA GLN A 436 -4.53 -8.91 -4.84
C GLN A 436 -3.82 -8.29 -3.63
N HIS A 437 -2.64 -7.70 -3.83
CA HIS A 437 -1.91 -7.02 -2.75
C HIS A 437 -2.66 -5.80 -2.23
N ILE A 438 -3.28 -5.01 -3.12
CA ILE A 438 -4.06 -3.83 -2.75
C ILE A 438 -5.25 -4.22 -1.87
N ILE A 439 -6.00 -5.26 -2.26
CA ILE A 439 -7.19 -5.70 -1.53
C ILE A 439 -6.82 -6.35 -0.19
N VAL A 440 -5.86 -7.28 -0.20
CA VAL A 440 -5.43 -7.99 1.02
C VAL A 440 -4.86 -7.02 2.05
N ARG A 441 -4.05 -6.05 1.62
CA ARG A 441 -3.46 -5.02 2.51
C ARG A 441 -4.55 -4.13 3.14
N ASN A 442 -5.62 -3.86 2.42
CA ASN A 442 -6.73 -3.00 2.86
C ASN A 442 -7.93 -3.79 3.42
N PHE A 443 -7.82 -5.10 3.62
CA PHE A 443 -8.92 -5.96 4.09
C PHE A 443 -9.62 -5.40 5.33
N HIS A 444 -8.83 -5.00 6.34
CA HIS A 444 -9.35 -4.41 7.58
C HIS A 444 -10.16 -3.13 7.38
N MET A 445 -9.75 -2.28 6.42
CA MET A 445 -10.48 -1.05 6.08
C MET A 445 -11.78 -1.38 5.34
N ILE A 446 -11.74 -2.32 4.39
CA ILE A 446 -12.93 -2.73 3.62
C ILE A 446 -13.99 -3.30 4.55
N VAL A 447 -13.62 -4.30 5.36
CA VAL A 447 -14.53 -4.92 6.33
C VAL A 447 -14.98 -3.90 7.39
N GLY A 448 -14.06 -3.09 7.90
CA GLY A 448 -14.37 -2.04 8.88
C GLY A 448 -15.41 -1.03 8.38
N PHE A 449 -15.29 -0.56 7.14
CA PHE A 449 -16.28 0.34 6.53
C PHE A 449 -17.62 -0.34 6.28
N ILE A 450 -17.65 -1.61 5.87
CA ILE A 450 -18.89 -2.37 5.70
C ILE A 450 -19.62 -2.48 7.04
N ILE A 451 -18.95 -2.93 8.10
CA ILE A 451 -19.53 -3.07 9.44
C ILE A 451 -20.00 -1.71 9.96
N LEU A 452 -19.16 -0.67 9.85
CA LEU A 452 -19.51 0.68 10.28
C LEU A 452 -20.73 1.23 9.53
N SER A 453 -20.82 1.00 8.21
CA SER A 453 -21.99 1.40 7.41
C SER A 453 -23.26 0.68 7.86
N LEU A 454 -23.19 -0.62 8.11
CA LEU A 454 -24.31 -1.41 8.61
C LEU A 454 -24.77 -0.90 9.99
N CYS A 455 -23.85 -0.76 10.95
CA CYS A 455 -24.18 -0.29 12.30
C CYS A 455 -24.71 1.16 12.33
N LEU A 456 -24.25 2.03 11.44
CA LEU A 456 -24.78 3.39 11.34
C LEU A 456 -26.21 3.40 10.78
N LYS A 457 -26.54 2.52 9.82
CA LYS A 457 -27.91 2.37 9.29
C LYS A 457 -28.90 1.81 10.32
N PHE A 458 -28.47 0.90 11.20
CA PHE A 458 -29.34 0.37 12.26
C PHE A 458 -29.51 1.39 13.39
N SER A 459 -30.60 2.16 13.38
CA SER A 459 -31.01 2.99 14.52
C SER A 459 -31.71 2.11 15.56
N PHE A 460 -31.04 1.80 16.67
CA PHE A 460 -31.71 1.28 17.87
C PHE A 460 -32.44 2.43 18.56
N ASN A 461 -33.57 2.84 17.99
CA ASN A 461 -34.51 3.73 18.67
C ASN A 461 -35.93 3.17 18.53
N ASN A 462 -36.14 1.99 19.12
CA ASN A 462 -37.45 1.63 19.63
C ASN A 462 -37.70 2.46 20.91
N LYS A 463 -38.08 3.72 20.72
CA LYS A 463 -38.99 4.39 21.64
C LYS A 463 -40.26 4.67 20.85
N LYS A 464 -41.18 3.70 20.89
CA LYS A 464 -42.61 4.02 20.77
C LYS A 464 -42.91 4.94 21.95
N ILE A 465 -42.97 6.24 21.69
CA ILE A 465 -43.71 7.15 22.54
C ILE A 465 -45.15 7.03 22.05
N VAL A 466 -45.99 6.35 22.82
CA VAL A 466 -47.42 6.64 22.90
C VAL A 466 -47.63 7.20 24.29
#